data_AF-A0A5C7KWB5-F1
#
_entry.id   AF-A0A5C7KWB5-F1
#
_cell.length_a   1.000
_cell.length_b   1.000
_cell.length_c   1.000
_cell.angle_alpha   90.00
_cell.angle_beta   90.00
_cell.angle_gamma   90.00
#
_symmetry.space_group_name_H-M   'P 1'
#
loop_
_entity.id
_entity.type
_entity.pdbx_description
1 polymer ?
#
loop_
_entity_poly.entity_id
_entity_poly.type
_entity_poly.pdbx_seq_one_letter_code
_entity_poly.pdbx_strand_id
1 'polypeptide(L)'
;MTDVRLDDVDGTHLVFDARVVMATASDLMLDSPDRRRGGGPYRRALVHDEGDRLTINYAGDYPGGVKVQSSDLMLDSAARRKKSGGFRRALVHDQNDGLTLNFNGDYPGGITLTNVSEIVPQGKSSSGIRSEITVVAGTPNLIVRGGISYEVADSLLRVGGATRTVIVEEEFKKLRKQIADLSERVAALEKH
;
A
#
# COMPACT_ATOMS: atom_id res chain seq x y z
N MET A 1 2.53 -2.14 -46.44
CA MET A 1 3.85 -2.77 -46.57
C MET A 1 4.89 -1.67 -46.53
N THR A 2 5.67 -1.63 -45.46
CA THR A 2 7.10 -1.27 -45.50
C THR A 2 7.72 -1.82 -44.24
N ASP A 3 8.23 -3.04 -44.33
CA ASP A 3 9.11 -3.58 -43.29
C ASP A 3 10.50 -3.01 -43.57
N VAL A 4 10.94 -2.10 -42.71
CA VAL A 4 12.33 -1.62 -42.72
C VAL A 4 13.07 -2.51 -41.74
N ARG A 5 13.88 -3.44 -42.27
CA ARG A 5 14.80 -4.23 -41.45
C ARG A 5 16.09 -3.42 -41.30
N LEU A 6 16.33 -2.93 -40.10
CA LEU A 6 17.55 -2.24 -39.72
C LEU A 6 18.45 -3.27 -39.05
N ASP A 7 19.32 -3.87 -39.86
CA ASP A 7 20.29 -4.91 -39.52
C ASP A 7 21.65 -4.29 -39.82
N ASP A 8 22.44 -3.98 -38.78
CA ASP A 8 23.79 -3.45 -38.95
C ASP A 8 24.78 -4.60 -39.19
N VAL A 9 25.84 -4.30 -39.93
CA VAL A 9 26.78 -5.22 -40.61
C VAL A 9 27.55 -6.14 -39.65
N ASP A 10 27.53 -5.91 -38.33
CA ASP A 10 28.09 -6.79 -37.29
C ASP A 10 27.06 -7.44 -36.35
N GLY A 11 25.76 -7.12 -36.50
CA GLY A 11 24.65 -7.75 -35.79
C GLY A 11 24.60 -7.48 -34.29
N THR A 12 25.37 -6.53 -33.75
CA THR A 12 25.49 -6.36 -32.29
C THR A 12 24.43 -5.43 -31.70
N HIS A 13 24.13 -4.31 -32.35
CA HIS A 13 23.10 -3.35 -31.91
C HIS A 13 22.73 -2.37 -33.02
N LEU A 14 21.50 -1.84 -32.95
CA LEU A 14 21.05 -0.71 -33.76
C LEU A 14 20.99 0.53 -32.86
N VAL A 15 21.60 1.63 -33.29
CA VAL A 15 21.58 2.90 -32.56
C VAL A 15 20.64 3.89 -33.26
N PHE A 16 19.60 4.32 -32.55
CA PHE A 16 18.76 5.45 -32.95
C PHE A 16 19.15 6.68 -32.13
N ASP A 17 19.97 7.56 -32.70
CA ASP A 17 20.26 8.86 -32.09
C ASP A 17 19.22 9.90 -32.56
N ALA A 18 18.31 10.26 -31.67
CA ALA A 18 17.27 11.25 -31.94
C ALA A 18 16.88 11.99 -30.66
N ARG A 19 16.53 13.27 -30.79
CA ARG A 19 15.96 14.04 -29.68
C ARG A 19 14.61 13.49 -29.22
N VAL A 20 13.80 13.01 -30.16
CA VAL A 20 12.48 12.41 -29.91
C VAL A 20 12.26 11.30 -30.93
N VAL A 21 11.80 10.14 -30.45
CA VAL A 21 11.30 9.04 -31.30
C VAL A 21 9.78 9.07 -31.26
N MET A 22 9.15 9.24 -32.42
CA MET A 22 7.71 9.16 -32.57
C MET A 22 7.34 7.82 -33.21
N ALA A 23 6.65 6.98 -32.46
CA ALA A 23 6.07 5.74 -32.98
C ALA A 23 4.54 5.90 -33.04
N THR A 24 3.96 5.75 -34.22
CA THR A 24 2.50 5.74 -34.42
C THR A 24 1.93 4.32 -34.43
N ALA A 25 2.76 3.32 -34.10
CA ALA A 25 2.35 1.93 -33.95
C ALA A 25 1.59 1.74 -32.64
N SER A 26 0.67 0.77 -32.61
CA SER A 26 -0.08 0.41 -31.40
C SER A 26 0.81 -0.27 -30.35
N ASP A 27 1.83 -1.01 -30.80
CA ASP A 27 2.67 -1.85 -29.96
C ASP A 27 4.15 -1.51 -30.14
N LEU A 28 4.88 -1.40 -29.03
CA LEU A 28 6.34 -1.51 -29.02
C LEU A 28 6.72 -2.89 -28.47
N MET A 29 7.29 -3.73 -29.33
CA MET A 29 7.75 -5.07 -28.96
C MET A 29 9.25 -5.03 -28.62
N LEU A 30 9.63 -5.63 -27.49
CA LEU A 30 11.03 -5.79 -27.09
C LEU A 30 11.33 -7.28 -26.88
N ASP A 31 11.84 -7.94 -27.91
CA ASP A 31 12.06 -9.37 -27.87
C ASP A 31 13.53 -9.76 -27.96
N SER A 32 13.87 -10.81 -27.22
CA SER A 32 15.14 -11.51 -27.32
C SER A 32 14.82 -12.98 -27.09
N PRO A 33 14.73 -13.80 -28.17
CA PRO A 33 14.36 -15.21 -28.09
C PRO A 33 15.12 -15.99 -27.02
N ASP A 34 16.42 -15.78 -26.91
CA ASP A 34 17.31 -16.44 -25.94
C ASP A 34 17.02 -16.09 -24.48
N ARG A 35 16.34 -14.96 -24.23
CA ARG A 35 15.99 -14.47 -22.89
C ARG A 35 14.52 -14.74 -22.53
N ARG A 36 13.75 -15.38 -23.41
CA ARG A 36 12.36 -15.75 -23.13
C ARG A 36 12.30 -16.82 -22.04
N ARG A 37 11.27 -16.77 -21.22
CA ARG A 37 10.92 -17.83 -20.26
C ARG A 37 9.46 -18.25 -20.48
N GLY A 38 9.20 -19.00 -21.55
CA GLY A 38 7.84 -19.33 -22.00
C GLY A 38 7.10 -18.13 -22.63
N GLY A 39 5.77 -18.22 -22.69
CA GLY A 39 4.86 -17.18 -23.22
C GLY A 39 4.46 -17.36 -24.69
N GLY A 40 3.49 -16.57 -25.15
CA GLY A 40 2.98 -16.60 -26.54
C GLY A 40 3.97 -16.07 -27.58
N PRO A 41 3.58 -15.92 -28.87
CA PRO A 41 4.46 -15.41 -29.92
C PRO A 41 4.77 -13.91 -29.79
N TYR A 42 3.90 -13.15 -29.11
CA TYR A 42 4.00 -11.70 -28.97
C TYR A 42 4.78 -11.30 -27.70
N ARG A 43 5.53 -10.19 -27.79
CA ARG A 43 6.39 -9.63 -26.72
C ARG A 43 6.18 -8.14 -26.58
N ARG A 44 4.92 -7.74 -26.42
CA ARG A 44 4.52 -6.32 -26.40
C ARG A 44 4.90 -5.70 -25.06
N ALA A 45 5.98 -4.93 -25.07
CA ALA A 45 6.53 -4.30 -23.88
C ALA A 45 5.66 -3.12 -23.43
N LEU A 46 5.31 -2.26 -24.39
CA LEU A 46 4.47 -1.09 -24.22
C LEU A 46 3.34 -1.16 -25.26
N VAL A 47 2.10 -1.00 -24.82
CA VAL A 47 0.92 -1.00 -25.69
C VAL A 47 0.08 0.23 -25.41
N HIS A 48 -0.33 0.92 -26.46
CA HIS A 48 -1.41 1.89 -26.42
C HIS A 48 -2.74 1.13 -26.64
N ASP A 49 -3.43 0.78 -25.57
CA ASP A 49 -4.59 -0.10 -25.64
C ASP A 49 -5.92 0.63 -25.96
N GLU A 50 -6.98 -0.17 -26.15
CA GLU A 50 -8.33 0.26 -26.57
C GLU A 50 -8.97 1.31 -25.64
N GLY A 51 -8.44 1.53 -24.43
CA GLY A 51 -8.91 2.53 -23.47
C GLY A 51 -8.12 3.84 -23.46
N ASP A 52 -7.27 4.10 -24.45
CA ASP A 52 -6.32 5.22 -24.44
C ASP A 52 -5.36 5.17 -23.23
N ARG A 53 -4.85 3.97 -22.96
CA ARG A 53 -3.93 3.71 -21.85
C ARG A 53 -2.63 3.16 -22.36
N LEU A 54 -1.54 3.55 -21.69
CA LEU A 54 -0.26 2.89 -21.81
C LEU A 54 -0.22 1.70 -20.86
N THR A 55 -0.20 0.49 -21.42
CA THR A 55 -0.04 -0.74 -20.66
C THR A 55 1.39 -1.26 -20.81
N ILE A 56 2.04 -1.58 -19.68
CA ILE A 56 3.34 -2.26 -19.63
C ILE A 56 3.10 -3.74 -19.46
N ASN A 57 3.78 -4.58 -20.24
CA ASN A 57 3.61 -6.04 -20.25
C ASN A 57 2.16 -6.45 -20.56
N TYR A 58 1.66 -5.99 -21.70
CA TYR A 58 0.29 -6.25 -22.13
C TYR A 58 0.02 -7.75 -22.28
N ALA A 59 -1.18 -8.19 -21.86
CA ALA A 59 -1.62 -9.60 -21.87
C ALA A 59 -0.69 -10.59 -21.13
N GLY A 60 0.25 -10.10 -20.29
CA GLY A 60 1.22 -10.97 -19.63
C GLY A 60 2.24 -11.58 -20.60
N ASP A 61 2.50 -10.93 -21.73
CA ASP A 61 3.46 -11.37 -22.76
C ASP A 61 4.89 -11.62 -22.19
N TYR A 62 5.21 -11.04 -21.03
CA TYR A 62 6.38 -11.32 -20.20
C TYR A 62 5.93 -12.06 -18.93
N PRO A 63 5.90 -13.40 -18.95
CA PRO A 63 5.46 -14.21 -17.79
C PRO A 63 6.42 -14.10 -16.59
N GLY A 64 7.66 -13.64 -16.80
CA GLY A 64 8.59 -13.29 -15.72
C GLY A 64 8.27 -11.96 -15.02
N GLY A 65 7.28 -11.22 -15.49
CA GLY A 65 6.84 -9.95 -14.93
C GLY A 65 7.65 -8.73 -15.40
N VAL A 66 7.37 -7.59 -14.76
CA VAL A 66 8.07 -6.31 -14.99
C VAL A 66 8.95 -6.03 -13.77
N LYS A 67 10.25 -5.85 -14.01
CA LYS A 67 11.18 -5.37 -12.98
C LYS A 67 11.36 -3.86 -13.12
N VAL A 68 10.91 -3.10 -12.12
CA VAL A 68 11.18 -1.65 -12.01
C VAL A 68 12.25 -1.45 -10.95
N GLN A 69 13.44 -0.98 -11.35
CA GLN A 69 14.51 -0.64 -10.41
C GLN A 69 14.46 0.87 -10.13
N SER A 70 13.66 1.24 -9.14
CA SER A 70 13.46 2.63 -8.70
C SER A 70 13.35 2.67 -7.18
N SER A 71 13.70 3.78 -6.55
CA SER A 71 13.41 4.03 -5.13
C SER A 71 11.94 4.37 -4.90
N ASP A 72 11.29 4.96 -5.90
CA ASP A 72 9.97 5.56 -5.78
C ASP A 72 9.04 5.04 -6.88
N LEU A 73 7.80 4.73 -6.51
CA LEU A 73 6.69 4.60 -7.44
C LEU A 73 5.69 5.74 -7.18
N MET A 74 5.54 6.62 -8.17
CA MET A 74 4.63 7.76 -8.11
C MET A 74 3.33 7.43 -8.83
N LEU A 75 2.19 7.54 -8.13
CA LEU A 75 0.86 7.35 -8.68
C LEU A 75 0.06 8.63 -8.51
N ASP A 76 0.08 9.48 -9.54
CA ASP A 76 -0.43 10.84 -9.45
C ASP A 76 -1.29 11.23 -10.65
N SER A 77 -2.30 12.04 -10.36
CA SER A 77 -3.20 12.61 -11.34
C SER A 77 -3.50 14.04 -10.92
N ALA A 78 -2.92 15.01 -11.61
CA ALA A 78 -3.08 16.44 -11.32
C ALA A 78 -4.56 16.84 -11.19
N ALA A 79 -5.43 16.34 -12.09
CA ALA A 79 -6.87 16.60 -12.07
C ALA A 79 -7.62 16.06 -10.84
N ARG A 80 -7.03 15.10 -10.11
CA ARG A 80 -7.64 14.47 -8.93
C ARG A 80 -7.07 15.03 -7.62
N ARG A 81 -6.22 16.05 -7.70
CA ARG A 81 -5.62 16.68 -6.52
C ARG A 81 -6.59 17.69 -5.89
N LYS A 82 -6.85 17.58 -4.57
CA LYS A 82 -7.57 18.62 -3.81
C LYS A 82 -6.75 19.90 -3.62
N LYS A 83 -5.42 19.80 -3.66
CA LYS A 83 -4.46 20.92 -3.57
C LYS A 83 -3.35 20.69 -4.58
N SER A 84 -2.97 21.74 -5.30
CA SER A 84 -1.84 21.73 -6.24
C SER A 84 -0.49 21.69 -5.50
N GLY A 85 0.55 21.22 -6.18
CA GLY A 85 1.93 21.19 -5.68
C GLY A 85 2.47 19.80 -5.32
N GLY A 86 3.80 19.71 -5.28
CA GLY A 86 4.58 18.54 -4.85
C GLY A 86 4.59 17.33 -5.81
N PHE A 87 5.60 16.49 -5.64
CA PHE A 87 5.59 15.10 -6.12
C PHE A 87 4.72 14.24 -5.20
N ARG A 88 4.10 13.19 -5.74
CA ARG A 88 3.29 12.25 -4.96
C ARG A 88 3.83 10.83 -5.03
N ARG A 89 4.57 10.43 -4.00
CA ARG A 89 5.17 9.10 -3.92
C ARG A 89 4.26 8.14 -3.17
N ALA A 90 3.68 7.20 -3.92
CA ALA A 90 2.73 6.24 -3.38
C ALA A 90 3.43 5.19 -2.52
N LEU A 91 4.52 4.64 -3.07
CA LEU A 91 5.35 3.60 -2.47
C LEU A 91 6.80 4.08 -2.55
N VAL A 92 7.49 4.10 -1.41
CA VAL A 92 8.90 4.51 -1.31
C VAL A 92 9.69 3.44 -0.59
N HIS A 93 10.82 3.06 -1.19
CA HIS A 93 11.89 2.35 -0.49
C HIS A 93 12.75 3.38 0.26
N ASP A 94 12.52 3.53 1.56
CA ASP A 94 13.10 4.61 2.34
C ASP A 94 14.57 4.34 2.76
N GLN A 95 15.16 5.32 3.47
CA GLN A 95 16.57 5.27 3.88
C GLN A 95 16.86 4.21 4.94
N ASN A 96 15.83 3.64 5.57
CA ASN A 96 15.94 2.60 6.59
C ASN A 96 15.66 1.21 6.01
N ASP A 97 15.70 1.05 4.69
CA ASP A 97 15.37 -0.21 4.01
C ASP A 97 13.90 -0.64 4.24
N GLY A 98 13.02 0.35 4.48
CA GLY A 98 11.59 0.16 4.69
C GLY A 98 10.77 0.44 3.44
N LEU A 99 9.66 -0.29 3.26
CA LEU A 99 8.63 0.08 2.28
C LEU A 99 7.60 1.00 2.97
N THR A 100 7.67 2.29 2.64
CA THR A 100 6.78 3.31 3.18
C THR A 100 5.65 3.63 2.21
N LEU A 101 4.41 3.63 2.73
CA LEU A 101 3.23 4.13 2.03
C LEU A 101 3.01 5.61 2.37
N ASN A 102 2.71 6.45 1.36
CA ASN A 102 2.48 7.90 1.53
C ASN A 102 3.64 8.59 2.27
N PHE A 103 4.84 8.39 1.75
CA PHE A 103 6.06 8.99 2.30
C PHE A 103 5.90 10.51 2.44
N ASN A 104 6.35 11.06 3.57
CA ASN A 104 6.30 12.51 3.88
C ASN A 104 4.88 13.14 3.80
N GLY A 105 3.81 12.34 3.83
CA GLY A 105 2.45 12.87 3.72
C GLY A 105 2.13 13.45 2.33
N ASP A 106 2.84 13.00 1.29
CA ASP A 106 2.68 13.44 -0.10
C ASP A 106 1.22 13.30 -0.63
N TYR A 107 0.41 12.45 0.01
CA TYR A 107 -1.04 12.35 -0.08
C TYR A 107 -1.68 12.94 1.18
N PRO A 108 -1.97 14.26 1.20
CA PRO A 108 -2.54 14.93 2.39
C PRO A 108 -3.99 14.50 2.69
N GLY A 109 -4.65 13.83 1.74
CA GLY A 109 -5.95 13.18 1.97
C GLY A 109 -5.86 11.83 2.68
N GLY A 110 -4.64 11.35 2.97
CA GLY A 110 -4.39 10.04 3.53
C GLY A 110 -4.36 8.91 2.49
N ILE A 111 -4.30 7.69 3.00
CA ILE A 111 -4.43 6.44 2.23
C ILE A 111 -5.71 5.74 2.68
N THR A 112 -6.49 5.24 1.72
CA THR A 112 -7.58 4.30 2.00
C THR A 112 -7.13 2.92 1.57
N LEU A 113 -7.18 1.95 2.49
CA LEU A 113 -7.01 0.53 2.18
C LEU A 113 -8.40 -0.12 2.20
N THR A 114 -8.83 -0.69 1.07
CA THR A 114 -10.14 -1.34 0.95
C THR A 114 -9.98 -2.86 0.88
N ASN A 115 -11.01 -3.60 1.32
CA ASN A 115 -11.02 -5.08 1.33
C ASN A 115 -9.82 -5.70 2.09
N VAL A 116 -9.36 -5.04 3.15
CA VAL A 116 -8.33 -5.58 4.02
C VAL A 116 -8.98 -6.47 5.06
N SER A 117 -8.69 -7.78 5.02
CA SER A 117 -9.18 -8.74 6.00
C SER A 117 -8.45 -8.63 7.35
N GLU A 118 -7.17 -8.28 7.32
CA GLU A 118 -6.33 -8.19 8.51
C GLU A 118 -5.14 -7.23 8.29
N ILE A 119 -4.78 -6.47 9.32
CA ILE A 119 -3.50 -5.74 9.41
C ILE A 119 -2.75 -6.29 10.61
N VAL A 120 -1.67 -7.02 10.36
CA VAL A 120 -0.82 -7.57 11.42
C VAL A 120 0.46 -6.76 11.53
N PRO A 121 0.65 -6.02 12.63
CA PRO A 121 1.92 -5.42 12.93
C PRO A 121 3.01 -6.48 13.12
N GLN A 122 4.05 -6.45 12.29
CA GLN A 122 5.22 -7.31 12.46
C GLN A 122 6.34 -6.51 13.12
N GLY A 123 6.59 -6.78 14.40
CA GLY A 123 7.82 -6.31 15.06
C GLY A 123 8.99 -7.21 14.66
N LYS A 124 10.10 -6.65 14.19
CA LYS A 124 11.35 -7.40 14.07
C LYS A 124 11.88 -7.70 15.49
N SER A 125 11.68 -8.92 15.98
CA SER A 125 12.46 -9.44 17.11
C SER A 125 13.86 -9.76 16.61
N SER A 126 14.89 -9.15 17.21
CA SER A 126 16.30 -9.41 16.89
C SER A 126 16.76 -10.83 17.25
N SER A 127 15.91 -11.68 17.83
CA SER A 127 16.28 -13.01 18.36
C SER A 127 15.65 -14.21 17.62
N GLY A 128 14.86 -14.01 16.56
CA GLY A 128 14.32 -15.13 15.75
C GLY A 128 13.24 -15.99 16.44
N ILE A 129 12.86 -15.66 17.67
CA ILE A 129 11.72 -16.29 18.37
C ILE A 129 10.45 -15.55 17.96
N ARG A 130 9.48 -16.28 17.35
CA ARG A 130 8.12 -15.80 17.10
C ARG A 130 7.51 -15.41 18.44
N SER A 131 7.61 -14.13 18.76
CA SER A 131 7.04 -13.57 19.96
C SER A 131 5.55 -13.38 19.68
N GLU A 132 4.68 -13.86 20.57
CA GLU A 132 3.42 -13.14 20.83
C GLU A 132 3.75 -11.65 20.82
N ILE A 133 2.88 -10.81 20.23
CA ILE A 133 3.08 -9.36 20.14
C ILE A 133 3.27 -8.81 21.56
N THR A 134 4.52 -8.83 22.00
CA THR A 134 4.96 -8.27 23.25
C THR A 134 5.11 -6.82 22.89
N VAL A 135 4.20 -5.99 23.39
CA VAL A 135 4.33 -4.54 23.31
C VAL A 135 5.63 -4.20 24.02
N VAL A 136 6.73 -4.13 23.26
CA VAL A 136 8.02 -3.68 23.79
C VAL A 136 7.82 -2.20 24.09
N ALA A 137 7.89 -1.85 25.37
CA ALA A 137 7.85 -0.46 25.80
C ALA A 137 8.93 0.32 25.03
N GLY A 138 8.51 1.19 24.11
CA GLY A 138 9.41 2.07 23.34
C GLY A 138 9.23 2.07 21.82
N THR A 139 8.60 1.07 21.21
CA THR A 139 8.29 1.08 19.77
C THR A 139 6.85 0.66 19.52
N PRO A 140 5.98 1.52 18.99
CA PRO A 140 4.61 1.13 18.76
C PRO A 140 4.54 0.28 17.48
N ASN A 141 4.02 -0.95 17.59
CA ASN A 141 3.90 -1.87 16.47
C ASN A 141 2.86 -1.37 15.42
N LEU A 142 1.85 -0.64 15.84
CA LEU A 142 0.96 0.14 14.97
C LEU A 142 0.80 1.54 15.57
N ILE A 143 1.34 2.56 14.92
CA ILE A 143 1.08 3.96 15.29
C ILE A 143 -0.06 4.47 14.45
N VAL A 144 -1.27 4.53 15.02
CA VAL A 144 -2.33 5.36 14.46
C VAL A 144 -2.21 6.76 15.05
N ARG A 145 -1.81 7.74 14.23
CA ARG A 145 -1.81 9.15 14.62
C ARG A 145 -3.18 9.73 14.27
N GLY A 146 -4.07 9.83 15.27
CA GLY A 146 -5.44 10.32 15.10
C GLY A 146 -6.48 9.40 15.73
N GLY A 147 -7.76 9.64 15.44
CA GLY A 147 -8.84 8.77 15.86
C GLY A 147 -8.91 7.51 15.01
N ILE A 148 -9.12 6.36 15.65
CA ILE A 148 -9.50 5.12 14.95
C ILE A 148 -11.03 5.09 14.95
N SER A 149 -11.64 5.11 13.76
CA SER A 149 -13.05 4.78 13.58
C SER A 149 -13.12 3.40 12.95
N TYR A 150 -13.79 2.47 13.60
CA TYR A 150 -14.07 1.15 13.05
C TYR A 150 -15.58 0.89 13.13
N GLU A 151 -16.15 0.31 12.09
CA GLU A 151 -17.53 -0.14 12.03
C GLU A 151 -17.51 -1.66 12.12
N VAL A 152 -18.12 -2.22 13.17
CA VAL A 152 -18.16 -3.68 13.29
C VAL A 152 -19.47 -4.18 12.68
N ALA A 153 -19.40 -4.58 11.41
CA ALA A 153 -20.43 -5.44 10.84
C ALA A 153 -20.39 -6.79 11.60
N ASP A 154 -21.53 -7.19 12.17
CA ASP A 154 -21.73 -8.46 12.90
C ASP A 154 -21.06 -8.67 14.26
N SER A 155 -20.68 -7.60 14.97
CA SER A 155 -20.54 -7.74 16.43
C SER A 155 -21.91 -7.91 17.06
N LEU A 156 -22.29 -9.16 17.33
CA LEU A 156 -23.33 -9.51 18.30
C LEU A 156 -22.87 -9.14 19.73
N LEU A 157 -22.63 -7.86 20.00
CA LEU A 157 -22.81 -7.33 21.36
C LEU A 157 -24.31 -7.13 21.56
N ARG A 158 -25.01 -8.25 21.78
CA ARG A 158 -26.43 -8.27 22.12
C ARG A 158 -26.66 -7.63 23.49
N VAL A 159 -26.82 -6.31 23.51
CA VAL A 159 -27.77 -5.62 24.38
C VAL A 159 -28.38 -4.45 23.60
N GLY A 160 -29.47 -4.74 22.87
CA GLY A 160 -30.46 -3.75 22.44
C GLY A 160 -30.00 -2.63 21.49
N GLY A 161 -29.82 -2.94 20.21
CA GLY A 161 -30.21 -2.09 19.06
C GLY A 161 -29.65 -0.67 18.91
N ALA A 162 -28.77 -0.19 19.79
CA ALA A 162 -28.23 1.17 19.73
C ALA A 162 -26.70 1.15 19.55
N THR A 163 -26.22 1.88 18.55
CA THR A 163 -24.81 2.23 18.42
C THR A 163 -24.37 2.95 19.69
N ARG A 164 -23.48 2.32 20.48
CA ARG A 164 -22.86 2.97 21.64
C ARG A 164 -21.44 3.36 21.30
N THR A 165 -21.21 4.65 21.14
CA THR A 165 -19.86 5.22 21.22
C THR A 165 -19.39 5.08 22.67
N VAL A 166 -18.44 4.18 22.92
CA VAL A 166 -17.81 4.05 24.23
C VAL A 166 -16.63 5.02 24.29
N ILE A 167 -16.81 6.11 25.02
CA ILE A 167 -15.70 6.98 25.40
C ILE A 167 -15.06 6.33 26.62
N VAL A 168 -13.90 5.69 26.42
CA VAL A 168 -13.19 4.91 27.45
C VAL A 168 -12.99 5.72 28.74
N GLU A 169 -12.69 7.01 28.62
CA GLU A 169 -12.54 7.94 29.75
C GLU A 169 -13.81 8.02 30.64
N GLU A 170 -14.99 8.06 30.01
CA GLU A 170 -16.27 8.17 30.71
C GLU A 170 -16.67 6.85 31.38
N GLU A 171 -16.35 5.71 30.76
CA GLU A 171 -16.54 4.41 31.40
C GLU A 171 -15.59 4.21 32.58
N PHE A 172 -14.34 4.68 32.48
CA PHE A 172 -13.42 4.68 33.62
C PHE A 172 -13.92 5.54 34.78
N LYS A 173 -14.50 6.72 34.51
CA LYS A 173 -15.13 7.55 35.55
C LYS A 173 -16.29 6.82 36.23
N LYS A 174 -17.16 6.15 35.46
CA LYS A 174 -18.27 5.37 36.00
C LYS A 174 -17.77 4.23 36.89
N LEU A 175 -16.78 3.46 36.42
CA LEU A 175 -16.19 2.37 37.20
C LEU A 175 -15.55 2.88 38.50
N ARG A 176 -14.81 3.99 38.45
CA ARG A 176 -14.24 4.60 39.67
C ARG A 176 -15.30 4.99 40.67
N LYS A 177 -16.41 5.57 40.21
CA LYS A 177 -17.54 5.91 41.07
C LYS A 177 -18.17 4.66 41.70
N GLN A 178 -18.40 3.61 40.91
CA GLN A 178 -18.94 2.35 41.41
C GLN A 178 -18.03 1.71 42.46
N ILE A 179 -16.71 1.74 42.25
CA ILE A 179 -15.72 1.24 43.22
C ILE A 179 -15.78 2.05 44.53
N ALA A 180 -15.89 3.39 44.43
CA ALA A 180 -16.00 4.26 45.60
C ALA A 180 -17.26 3.94 46.42
N ASP A 181 -18.43 3.89 45.77
CA ASP A 181 -19.71 3.56 46.42
C ASP A 181 -19.66 2.16 47.08
N LEU A 182 -19.04 1.18 46.42
CA LEU A 182 -18.91 -0.17 46.98
C LEU A 182 -17.99 -0.17 48.21
N SER A 183 -16.90 0.60 48.17
CA SER A 183 -15.94 0.70 49.27
C SER A 183 -16.58 1.31 50.51
N GLU A 184 -17.42 2.34 50.35
CA GLU A 184 -18.18 2.93 51.46
C GLU A 184 -19.15 1.93 52.09
N ARG A 185 -19.85 1.14 51.26
CA ARG A 185 -20.78 0.11 51.74
C ARG A 185 -20.07 -0.99 52.54
N VAL A 186 -18.90 -1.43 52.09
CA VAL A 186 -18.10 -2.42 52.82
C VAL A 186 -17.66 -1.85 54.17
N ALA A 187 -17.14 -0.62 54.21
CA ALA A 187 -16.73 0.04 55.45
C ALA A 187 -17.88 0.24 56.45
N ALA A 188 -19.12 0.36 55.96
CA ALA A 188 -20.32 0.43 56.81
C ALA A 188 -20.69 -0.93 57.42
N LEU A 189 -20.52 -2.02 56.65
CA LEU A 189 -20.78 -3.39 57.12
C LEU A 189 -19.75 -3.85 58.15
N GLU A 190 -18.49 -3.44 58.03
CA GLU A 190 -17.43 -3.78 59.00
C GLU A 190 -17.60 -3.13 60.38
N LYS A 191 -18.53 -2.18 60.52
CA LYS A 191 -18.84 -1.50 61.80
C LYS A 191 -19.93 -2.21 62.62
N HIS A 192 -20.50 -3.29 62.10
CA HIS A 192 -21.51 -4.13 62.74
C HIS A 192 -20.96 -5.52 63.03
#